data_AF-A0A7Z9RYX2-F1
#
_entry.id   AF-A0A7Z9RYX2-F1
#
_cell.length_a   1.000
_cell.length_b   1.000
_cell.length_c   1.000
_cell.angle_alpha   90.00
_cell.angle_beta   90.00
_cell.angle_gamma   90.00
#
_symmetry.space_group_name_H-M   'P 1'
#
loop_
_entity.id
_entity.type
_entity.pdbx_description
1 polymer ?
#
loop_
_entity_poly.entity_id
_entity_poly.type
_entity_poly.pdbx_seq_one_letter_code
_entity_poly.pdbx_strand_id
1 'polypeptide(L)' 'MASAGDFDGDGNLELLVPSRDRQSLAALRRREDGVAEVWQLSLGSPLATNLATVEIPDGAENRIGLGVVTTDGQLLIWQ' A
#
# COMPACT_ATOMS: atom_id res chain seq x y z
N MET A 1 -10.14 -5.52 -0.35
CA MET A 1 -9.49 -4.74 -1.42
C MET A 1 -8.00 -4.88 -1.27
N ALA A 2 -7.31 -4.81 -2.39
CA ALA A 2 -5.86 -4.81 -2.46
C ALA A 2 -5.47 -3.99 -3.70
N SER A 3 -4.25 -3.45 -3.71
CA SER A 3 -3.64 -2.90 -4.94
C SER A 3 -2.29 -3.56 -5.15
N ALA A 4 -1.87 -3.65 -6.40
CA ALA A 4 -0.59 -4.23 -6.77
C ALA A 4 0.24 -3.21 -7.55
N GLY A 5 1.52 -3.11 -7.23
CA GLY A 5 2.43 -2.12 -7.80
C GLY A 5 3.79 -2.16 -7.12
N ASP A 6 4.77 -1.50 -7.72
CA ASP A 6 6.07 -1.24 -7.11
C ASP A 6 5.96 0.04 -6.27
N PHE A 7 5.65 -0.13 -4.99
CA PHE A 7 5.37 0.98 -4.09
C PHE A 7 6.63 1.51 -3.39
N ASP A 8 7.69 0.71 -3.32
CA ASP A 8 8.97 1.09 -2.70
C ASP A 8 10.07 1.43 -3.72
N GLY A 9 9.82 1.27 -5.02
CA GLY A 9 10.68 1.68 -6.11
C GLY A 9 11.89 0.75 -6.29
N ASP A 10 11.83 -0.48 -5.79
CA ASP A 10 12.94 -1.43 -5.87
C ASP A 10 12.88 -2.35 -7.11
N GLY A 11 11.90 -2.11 -7.99
CA GLY A 11 11.68 -2.85 -9.23
C GLY A 11 10.90 -4.16 -9.06
N ASN A 12 10.51 -4.51 -7.83
CA ASN A 12 9.64 -5.66 -7.59
C ASN A 12 8.21 -5.19 -7.33
N LEU A 13 7.24 -6.06 -7.64
CA LEU A 13 5.84 -5.77 -7.38
C LEU A 13 5.42 -6.27 -5.99
N GLU A 14 4.72 -5.41 -5.25
CA GLU A 14 4.05 -5.76 -4.00
C GLU A 14 2.54 -5.88 -4.21
N LEU A 15 1.94 -6.74 -3.41
CA LEU A 15 0.51 -6.75 -3.15
C LEU A 15 0.25 -6.03 -1.82
N LEU A 16 -0.35 -4.85 -1.88
CA LEU A 16 -0.72 -4.05 -0.72
C LEU A 16 -2.11 -4.43 -0.22
N VAL A 17 -2.19 -4.97 1.00
CA VAL A 17 -3.41 -5.50 1.61
C VAL A 17 -3.67 -4.90 2.99
N PRO A 18 -4.92 -4.56 3.34
CA PRO A 18 -5.27 -4.24 4.71
C PRO A 18 -5.08 -5.44 5.63
N SER A 19 -4.60 -5.19 6.85
CA SER A 19 -4.62 -6.18 7.93
C SER A 19 -6.05 -6.60 8.29
N ARG A 20 -6.19 -7.72 9.00
CA ARG A 20 -7.49 -8.25 9.39
C ARG A 20 -8.30 -7.29 10.26
N ASP A 21 -7.64 -6.57 11.17
CA ASP A 21 -8.22 -5.52 12.01
C ASP A 21 -8.27 -4.15 11.32
N ARG A 22 -7.78 -4.07 10.08
CA ARG A 22 -7.73 -2.88 9.24
C ARG A 22 -6.94 -1.71 9.83
N GLN A 23 -6.05 -1.97 10.80
CA GLN A 23 -5.18 -0.96 11.42
C GLN A 23 -3.91 -0.67 10.61
N SER A 24 -3.56 -1.55 9.68
CA SER A 24 -2.36 -1.41 8.86
C SER A 24 -2.60 -1.84 7.42
N LEU A 25 -1.69 -1.43 6.55
CA LEU A 25 -1.52 -1.99 5.20
C LEU A 25 -0.19 -2.75 5.17
N ALA A 26 -0.23 -4.03 4.85
CA ALA A 26 0.95 -4.87 4.67
C ALA A 26 1.27 -5.00 3.19
N ALA A 27 2.54 -4.85 2.84
CA ALA A 27 3.04 -5.13 1.51
C ALA A 27 3.61 -6.54 1.44
N LEU A 28 3.01 -7.35 0.58
CA LEU A 28 3.38 -8.74 0.41
C LEU A 28 4.08 -8.92 -0.93
N ARG A 29 5.24 -9.57 -0.92
CA ARG A 29 5.98 -9.92 -2.13
C ARG A 29 6.05 -11.42 -2.29
N ARG A 30 5.92 -11.90 -3.55
CA ARG A 30 6.19 -13.30 -3.89
C ARG A 30 7.70 -13.55 -3.77
N ARG A 31 8.05 -14.64 -3.10
CA ARG A 31 9.40 -15.20 -3.05
C ARG A 31 9.42 -16.59 -3.66
N GLU A 32 10.60 -17.16 -3.83
CA GLU A 32 10.76 -18.52 -4.36
C GLU A 32 10.04 -19.56 -3.47
N ASP A 33 10.09 -19.37 -2.16
CA ASP A 33 9.56 -20.26 -1.13
C ASP A 33 8.15 -19.88 -0.64
N GLY A 34 7.52 -18.85 -1.21
CA GLY A 34 6.15 -18.47 -0.86
C GLY A 34 5.89 -16.98 -0.95
N VAL A 35 5.31 -16.42 0.10
CA VAL A 35 4.94 -15.00 0.20
C VAL A 35 5.48 -14.46 1.51
N ALA A 36 6.08 -13.27 1.48
CA ALA A 36 6.59 -12.60 2.66
C ALA A 36 6.07 -11.17 2.73
N GLU A 37 5.83 -10.70 3.95
CA GLU A 37 5.69 -9.27 4.21
C GLU A 37 7.07 -8.61 4.07
N VAL A 38 7.14 -7.53 3.29
CA VAL A 38 8.38 -6.78 3.05
C VAL A 38 8.42 -5.44 3.78
N TRP A 39 7.24 -4.82 4.01
CA TRP A 39 7.06 -3.65 4.87
C TRP A 39 5.58 -3.46 5.22
N GLN A 40 5.32 -2.52 6.13
CA GLN A 40 3.98 -2.21 6.61
C GLN A 40 3.80 -0.71 6.89
N LEU A 41 2.59 -0.21 6.66
CA LEU A 41 2.14 1.13 7.04
C LEU A 41 1.09 1.04 8.14
N SER A 42 1.32 1.75 9.25
CA SER A 42 0.31 1.93 10.31
C SER A 42 -0.65 3.05 9.94
N LEU A 43 -1.96 2.83 10.12
CA LEU A 43 -3.00 3.81 9.79
C LEU A 43 -3.44 4.64 11.01
N GLY A 44 -3.13 4.19 12.23
CA GLY A 44 -3.52 4.85 13.50
C GLY A 44 -5.00 4.74 13.86
N SER A 45 -5.85 4.38 12.89
CA SER A 45 -7.29 4.17 13.02
C SER A 45 -7.74 3.23 11.90
N PRO A 46 -8.82 2.44 12.08
CA PRO A 46 -9.22 1.46 11.07
C PRO A 46 -9.47 2.10 9.70
N LEU A 47 -9.08 1.39 8.64
CA LEU A 47 -9.48 1.75 7.28
C LEU A 47 -11.00 1.79 7.14
N ALA A 48 -11.56 2.93 6.73
CA ALA A 48 -13.00 3.13 6.65
C ALA A 48 -13.63 2.30 5.53
N THR A 49 -13.20 2.54 4.28
CA THR A 49 -13.75 1.85 3.11
C THR A 49 -12.62 1.22 2.32
N ASN A 50 -11.92 2.00 1.51
CA ASN A 50 -11.10 1.59 0.39
C ASN A 50 -9.73 2.28 0.43
N LEU A 51 -8.82 1.78 -0.41
CA LEU A 51 -7.58 2.44 -0.80
C LEU A 51 -7.66 2.86 -2.26
N ALA A 52 -6.96 3.94 -2.62
CA ALA A 52 -6.82 4.43 -3.98
C ALA A 52 -5.35 4.57 -4.33
N THR A 53 -5.00 4.18 -5.56
CA THR A 53 -3.64 4.33 -6.09
C THR A 53 -3.66 5.08 -7.40
N VAL A 54 -2.67 5.93 -7.62
CA VAL A 54 -2.49 6.68 -8.87
C VAL A 54 -1.03 6.61 -9.27
N GLU A 55 -0.78 6.44 -10.56
CA GLU A 55 0.55 6.54 -11.14
C GLU A 55 0.91 8.03 -11.30
N ILE A 56 2.04 8.42 -10.75
CA ILE A 56 2.56 9.79 -10.80
C ILE A 56 3.83 9.75 -11.67
N PRO A 57 3.89 10.52 -12.78
CA PRO A 57 5.10 10.59 -13.58
C PRO A 57 6.31 11.10 -12.77
N ASP A 58 7.44 10.39 -12.83
CA ASP A 58 8.67 10.78 -12.12
C ASP A 58 9.95 10.52 -12.95
N GLY A 59 10.06 11.26 -14.06
CA GLY A 59 11.20 11.13 -14.96
C GLY A 59 11.12 9.88 -15.83
N ALA A 60 12.15 9.02 -15.77
CA ALA A 60 12.20 7.79 -16.55
C ALA A 60 11.43 6.63 -15.90
N GLU A 61 11.15 6.75 -14.60
CA GLU A 61 10.37 5.79 -13.83
C GLU A 61 9.06 6.48 -13.39
N ASN A 62 8.01 5.69 -13.15
CA ASN A 62 6.79 6.22 -12.57
C ASN A 62 6.71 5.75 -11.12
N ARG A 63 6.20 6.60 -10.24
CA ARG A 63 5.97 6.28 -8.83
C ARG A 63 4.48 6.12 -8.56
N ILE A 64 4.15 5.47 -7.45
CA ILE A 64 2.75 5.21 -7.07
C ILE A 64 2.37 6.07 -5.87
N GLY A 65 1.39 6.95 -6.07
CA GLY A 65 0.70 7.62 -4.98
C GLY A 65 -0.37 6.70 -4.37
N LEU A 66 -0.44 6.68 -3.04
CA LEU A 66 -1.41 5.92 -2.25
C LEU A 66 -2.25 6.86 -1.37
N GLY A 67 -3.57 6.70 -1.40
CA GLY A 67 -4.50 7.41 -0.52
C GLY A 67 -5.45 6.46 0.21
N VAL A 68 -5.67 6.71 1.50
CA VAL A 68 -6.66 5.98 2.33
C VAL A 68 -7.35 6.91 3.32
N VAL A 69 -8.61 6.59 3.62
CA VAL A 69 -9.41 7.29 4.64
C VAL A 69 -9.66 6.35 5.83
N THR A 70 -9.43 6.86 7.04
CA THR A 70 -9.66 6.13 8.29
C THR A 70 -11.03 6.43 8.88
N THR A 71 -11.51 5.59 9.80
CA THR A 71 -12.85 5.71 10.41
C THR A 71 -13.04 6.94 11.29
N ASP A 72 -11.95 7.54 11.77
CA ASP A 72 -11.93 8.81 12.52
C ASP A 72 -11.81 10.03 11.59
N GLY A 73 -11.88 9.83 10.27
CA GLY A 73 -11.97 10.91 9.29
C GLY A 73 -10.63 11.47 8.82
N GLN A 74 -9.51 10.80 9.07
CA GLN A 74 -8.21 11.21 8.55
C GLN A 74 -8.04 10.74 7.09
N LEU A 75 -7.49 11.60 6.24
CA LEU A 75 -6.99 11.24 4.91
C LEU A 75 -5.47 11.12 5.00
N LEU A 76 -4.95 9.92 4.75
CA LEU A 76 -3.52 9.65 4.71
C LEU A 76 -3.06 9.48 3.26
N ILE A 77 -1.93 10.11 2.91
CA ILE A 77 -1.37 10.11 1.55
C ILE A 77 0.13 9.79 1.62
N TRP A 78 0.57 8.86 0.78
CA TRP A 78 1.98 8.55 0.51
C TRP A 78 2.25 8.66 -0.98
N GLN A 79 3.50 8.98 -1.33
CA GLN A 79 3.94 9.19 -2.69
C GLN A 79 5.43 8.92 -2.81
#